data_AF-A0A1Y5HYZ9-F1
#
_entry.id   AF-A0A1Y5HYZ9-F1
#
_cell.length_a   1.000
_cell.length_b   1.000
_cell.length_c   1.000
_cell.angle_alpha   90.00
_cell.angle_beta   90.00
_cell.angle_gamma   90.00
#
_symmetry.space_group_name_H-M   'P 1'
#
loop_
_entity.id
_entity.type
_entity.pdbx_description
1 polymer ?
#
loop_
_entity_poly.entity_id
_entity_poly.type
_entity_poly.pdbx_seq_one_letter_code
_entity_poly.pdbx_strand_id
1 'polypeptide(L)'
;MKQWIRWSGLLTFIVILALFVLGWMFAAGPIIKYSIETFGSQAAGAKVDVGEVKLTFSPLGVEILNVQVANSDAPMENLLEFDQAIADLELMPLLLGKGIINNLSLTGVEFSTTRSTSGALASDSGVEQEDSVKKNSSENGDAGKGSEEKGLVDKGLDSMQQSLPTADELLAREPLLTEQRGKAFQQQFKTSQQGINKSIAAIPNDQALAHYEDEFDRIINGRFKSVDDFNQRKKEFDQLKKRIKTDKKAIQAAAKVVANAKTELQKQWPQLQAAPGQDFSNLKSKYQLDGAGVGNLSRLLFGEQAGQLSQQALYWYEKAKPFLISEESEEDIASNEQSRKSGRFVHFPTERPLPDFLIVKTELQVSLALGDIHIRIDDITHQQGVINRPTVITARGQNLQDIAALNFNGVLDHRVKPSLDRFDLAVNNMDVKNYNLGAMGLKLNRSQVTVVAWAELSDGIINAQSNSVFDASKFSSKDKTIMAKETVAALGNVKRFNIDAGAKGKLQQPELSFKSDLEDQLSSAFSRRLKEKQNELEKQLKDKLNNKLLSYAGNYQQQLKKLDLASGSFS
;
A
#
# COMPACT_ATOMS: atom_id res chain seq x y z
N MET A 1 20.79 -85.86 33.73
CA MET A 1 20.40 -84.54 33.16
C MET A 1 21.58 -83.70 32.62
N LYS A 2 22.83 -84.20 32.57
CA LYS A 2 24.03 -83.47 32.08
C LYS A 2 24.39 -83.67 30.59
N GLN A 3 23.57 -84.40 29.82
CA GLN A 3 23.91 -84.80 28.44
C GLN A 3 23.07 -84.15 27.32
N TRP A 4 22.20 -83.18 27.63
CA TRP A 4 21.35 -82.55 26.59
C TRP A 4 21.84 -81.18 26.11
N ILE A 5 22.73 -80.51 26.86
CA ILE A 5 23.29 -79.21 26.46
C ILE A 5 24.76 -79.40 26.08
N ARG A 6 25.08 -79.10 24.81
CA ARG A 6 26.46 -79.03 24.35
C ARG A 6 27.09 -77.73 24.87
N TRP A 7 27.84 -77.82 25.96
CA TRP A 7 28.44 -76.66 26.64
C TRP A 7 29.32 -75.79 25.75
N SER A 8 30.04 -76.38 24.78
CA SER A 8 30.79 -75.63 23.78
C SER A 8 29.88 -74.82 22.84
N GLY A 9 28.75 -75.39 22.42
CA GLY A 9 27.75 -74.69 21.62
C GLY A 9 27.04 -73.57 22.40
N LEU A 10 26.77 -73.80 23.69
CA LEU A 10 26.21 -72.76 24.56
C LEU A 10 27.18 -71.59 24.76
N LEU A 11 28.47 -71.88 24.97
CA LEU A 11 29.50 -70.83 25.08
C LEU A 11 29.59 -70.01 23.79
N THR A 12 29.67 -70.66 22.64
CA THR A 12 29.68 -69.96 21.33
C THR A 12 28.43 -69.12 21.12
N PHE A 13 27.25 -69.64 21.48
CA PHE A 13 25.99 -68.89 21.39
C PHE A 13 26.02 -67.64 22.29
N ILE A 14 26.48 -67.76 23.54
CA ILE A 14 26.61 -66.63 24.46
C ILE A 14 27.59 -65.59 23.91
N VAL A 15 28.73 -66.01 23.35
CA VAL A 15 29.71 -65.08 22.76
C VAL A 15 29.10 -64.34 21.57
N ILE A 16 28.40 -65.04 20.67
CA ILE A 16 27.73 -64.41 19.52
C ILE A 16 26.65 -63.44 20.00
N LEU A 17 25.82 -63.85 20.96
CA LEU A 17 24.78 -62.99 21.53
C LEU A 17 25.39 -61.75 22.19
N ALA A 18 26.48 -61.91 22.95
CA ALA A 18 27.21 -60.80 23.56
C ALA A 18 27.78 -59.86 22.49
N LEU A 19 28.34 -60.38 21.39
CA LEU A 19 28.79 -59.57 20.26
C LEU A 19 27.65 -58.80 19.59
N PHE A 20 26.47 -59.41 19.41
CA PHE A 20 25.29 -58.73 18.89
C PHE A 20 24.83 -57.61 19.83
N VAL A 21 24.77 -57.87 21.14
CA VAL A 21 24.37 -56.86 22.14
C VAL A 21 25.40 -55.73 22.19
N LEU A 22 26.71 -56.03 22.18
CA LEU A 22 27.77 -55.02 22.16
C LEU A 22 27.74 -54.22 20.86
N GLY A 23 27.55 -54.88 19.71
CA GLY A 23 27.42 -54.23 18.41
C GLY A 23 26.20 -53.30 18.37
N TRP A 24 25.06 -53.73 18.91
CA TRP A 24 23.89 -52.88 19.07
C TRP A 24 24.16 -51.67 19.98
N MET A 25 24.81 -51.90 21.13
CA MET A 25 25.01 -50.86 22.15
C MET A 25 26.03 -49.80 21.72
N PHE A 26 27.05 -50.16 20.94
CA PHE A 26 28.14 -49.24 20.56
C PHE A 26 28.14 -48.82 19.09
N ALA A 27 27.67 -49.65 18.15
CA ALA A 27 27.77 -49.37 16.72
C ALA A 27 26.46 -48.86 16.11
N ALA A 28 25.30 -49.30 16.59
CA ALA A 28 24.03 -48.98 15.93
C ALA A 28 23.72 -47.47 15.92
N GLY A 29 23.93 -46.76 17.05
CA GLY A 29 23.77 -45.30 17.12
C GLY A 29 24.65 -44.54 16.10
N PRO A 30 26.00 -44.72 16.13
CA PRO A 30 26.89 -44.12 15.15
C PRO A 30 26.58 -44.47 13.69
N ILE A 31 26.16 -45.71 13.40
CA ILE A 31 25.78 -46.12 12.04
C ILE A 31 24.51 -45.39 11.58
N ILE A 32 23.49 -45.29 12.44
CA ILE A 32 22.26 -44.55 12.13
C ILE A 32 22.56 -43.08 11.92
N LYS A 33 23.37 -42.47 12.80
CA LYS A 33 23.84 -41.08 12.64
C LYS A 33 24.48 -40.87 11.27
N TYR A 34 25.47 -41.69 10.92
CA TYR A 34 26.15 -41.61 9.62
C TYR A 34 25.20 -41.79 8.44
N SER A 35 24.21 -42.68 8.57
CA SER A 35 23.22 -42.94 7.54
C SER A 35 22.29 -41.74 7.33
N ILE A 36 21.82 -41.12 8.42
CA ILE A 36 21.00 -39.89 8.35
C ILE A 36 21.81 -38.74 7.74
N GLU A 37 23.05 -38.53 8.17
CA GLU A 37 23.89 -37.46 7.61
C GLU A 37 24.14 -37.70 6.12
N THR A 38 24.44 -38.93 5.69
CA THR A 38 24.75 -39.26 4.30
C THR A 38 23.52 -39.15 3.40
N PHE A 39 22.47 -39.92 3.69
CA PHE A 39 21.27 -39.97 2.85
C PHE A 39 20.41 -38.71 3.00
N GLY A 40 20.37 -38.13 4.20
CA GLY A 40 19.73 -36.84 4.44
C GLY A 40 20.42 -35.74 3.66
N SER A 41 21.76 -35.71 3.60
CA SER A 41 22.47 -34.70 2.80
C SER A 41 22.19 -34.84 1.32
N GLN A 42 22.14 -36.08 0.82
CA GLN A 42 21.81 -36.36 -0.57
C GLN A 42 20.39 -35.90 -0.92
N ALA A 43 19.41 -36.17 -0.04
CA ALA A 43 18.02 -35.79 -0.24
C ALA A 43 17.80 -34.27 -0.13
N ALA A 44 18.47 -33.62 0.83
CA ALA A 44 18.40 -32.17 1.02
C ALA A 44 19.16 -31.39 -0.08
N GLY A 45 20.15 -32.02 -0.72
CA GLY A 45 21.11 -31.35 -1.62
C GLY A 45 22.10 -30.45 -0.87
N ALA A 46 22.17 -30.59 0.46
CA ALA A 46 22.96 -29.77 1.36
C ALA A 46 23.30 -30.58 2.61
N LYS A 47 24.30 -30.15 3.36
CA LYS A 47 24.80 -30.89 4.53
C LYS A 47 23.72 -31.06 5.61
N VAL A 48 23.54 -32.29 6.05
CA VAL A 48 22.79 -32.65 7.25
C VAL A 48 23.77 -33.04 8.35
N ASP A 49 23.67 -32.39 9.49
CA ASP A 49 24.44 -32.69 10.69
C ASP A 49 23.51 -33.28 11.76
N VAL A 50 23.98 -34.31 12.46
CA VAL A 50 23.25 -34.95 13.56
C VAL A 50 24.12 -34.95 14.81
N GLY A 51 23.62 -34.49 15.94
CA GLY A 51 24.36 -34.51 17.21
C GLY A 51 24.62 -35.94 17.69
N GLU A 52 23.56 -36.60 18.15
CA GLU A 52 23.61 -37.93 18.78
C GLU A 52 22.40 -38.77 18.36
N VAL A 53 22.55 -40.10 18.35
CA VAL A 53 21.45 -41.05 18.16
C VAL A 53 21.46 -42.06 19.29
N LYS A 54 20.31 -42.22 19.95
CA LYS A 54 20.06 -43.19 21.02
C LYS A 54 19.00 -44.19 20.59
N LEU A 55 19.11 -45.41 21.13
CA LEU A 55 18.24 -46.53 20.80
C LEU A 55 17.58 -47.06 22.06
N THR A 56 16.26 -47.26 21.99
CA THR A 56 15.47 -47.90 23.04
C THR A 56 14.96 -49.23 22.52
N PHE A 57 14.95 -50.27 23.37
CA PHE A 57 14.58 -51.63 22.96
C PHE A 57 13.13 -52.01 23.27
N SER A 58 12.52 -51.39 24.29
CA SER A 58 11.14 -51.70 24.69
C SER A 58 10.41 -50.45 25.21
N PRO A 59 9.50 -49.84 24.41
CA PRO A 59 9.28 -50.13 22.98
C PRO A 59 10.53 -49.87 22.13
N LEU A 60 10.60 -50.48 20.94
CA LEU A 60 11.69 -50.21 20.01
C LEU A 60 11.56 -48.76 19.54
N GLY A 61 12.60 -47.96 19.74
CA GLY A 61 12.57 -46.55 19.36
C GLY A 61 13.94 -45.98 19.07
N VAL A 62 13.94 -44.90 18.30
CA VAL A 62 15.13 -44.12 17.97
C VAL A 62 14.91 -42.69 18.46
N GLU A 63 15.87 -42.18 19.20
CA GLU A 63 15.92 -40.78 19.63
C GLU A 63 17.12 -40.11 18.93
N ILE A 64 16.87 -39.02 18.21
CA ILE A 64 17.87 -38.28 17.44
C ILE A 64 17.95 -36.87 18.03
N LEU A 65 19.16 -36.43 18.36
CA LEU A 65 19.41 -35.15 19.02
C LEU A 65 20.18 -34.20 18.12
N ASN A 66 19.81 -32.91 18.16
CA ASN A 66 20.43 -31.78 17.47
C ASN A 66 20.63 -32.05 15.98
N VAL A 67 19.53 -32.10 15.22
CA VAL A 67 19.59 -32.27 13.77
C VAL A 67 19.52 -30.91 13.10
N GLN A 68 20.46 -30.68 12.17
CA GLN A 68 20.54 -29.44 11.40
C GLN A 68 20.61 -29.77 9.91
N VAL A 69 19.58 -29.39 9.17
CA VAL A 69 19.50 -29.53 7.72
C VAL A 69 19.87 -28.21 7.08
N ALA A 70 20.98 -28.14 6.35
CA ALA A 70 21.39 -26.92 5.66
C ALA A 70 20.44 -26.56 4.51
N ASN A 71 20.36 -25.27 4.19
CA ASN A 71 19.69 -24.80 2.99
C ASN A 71 20.64 -24.91 1.77
N SER A 72 20.23 -25.62 0.72
CA SER A 72 21.00 -25.77 -0.52
C SER A 72 21.24 -24.45 -1.23
N ASP A 73 20.27 -23.53 -1.15
CA ASP A 73 20.30 -22.24 -1.85
C ASP A 73 21.02 -21.17 -1.01
N ALA A 74 21.05 -21.33 0.31
CA ALA A 74 21.74 -20.46 1.27
C ALA A 74 22.55 -21.29 2.29
N PRO A 75 23.76 -21.79 1.92
CA PRO A 75 24.49 -22.79 2.72
C PRO A 75 24.93 -22.35 4.13
N MET A 76 24.89 -21.05 4.44
CA MET A 76 25.19 -20.51 5.77
C MET A 76 23.95 -20.42 6.68
N GLU A 77 22.81 -20.94 6.23
CA GLU A 77 21.56 -21.01 6.98
C GLU A 77 21.06 -22.45 7.04
N ASN A 78 20.44 -22.81 8.15
CA ASN A 78 19.68 -24.04 8.28
C ASN A 78 18.32 -23.85 7.61
N LEU A 79 17.96 -24.80 6.76
CA LEU A 79 16.61 -24.93 6.27
C LEU A 79 15.65 -25.31 7.40
N LEU A 80 16.07 -26.29 8.21
CA LEU A 80 15.32 -26.86 9.33
C LEU A 80 16.32 -27.29 10.41
N GLU A 81 16.01 -27.01 11.66
CA GLU A 81 16.75 -27.48 12.83
C GLU A 81 15.77 -27.99 13.89
N PHE A 82 16.15 -29.03 14.63
CA PHE A 82 15.39 -29.49 15.79
C PHE A 82 16.28 -30.12 16.87
N ASP A 83 15.92 -29.89 18.13
CA ASP A 83 16.66 -30.36 19.30
C ASP A 83 16.56 -31.87 19.49
N GLN A 84 15.36 -32.43 19.31
CA GLN A 84 15.09 -33.84 19.57
C GLN A 84 13.98 -34.36 18.64
N ALA A 85 14.19 -35.55 18.09
CA ALA A 85 13.18 -36.36 17.43
C ALA A 85 13.10 -37.74 18.10
N ILE A 86 11.90 -38.17 18.50
CA ILE A 86 11.64 -39.49 19.09
C ILE A 86 10.71 -40.25 18.16
N ALA A 87 11.14 -41.41 17.68
CA ALA A 87 10.38 -42.28 16.78
C ALA A 87 10.15 -43.67 17.39
N ASP A 88 8.89 -44.06 17.54
CA ASP A 88 8.49 -45.41 17.98
C ASP A 88 8.37 -46.35 16.77
N LEU A 89 9.25 -47.34 16.67
CA LEU A 89 9.35 -48.25 15.53
C LEU A 89 8.69 -49.59 15.81
N GLU A 90 8.04 -50.18 14.79
CA GLU A 90 7.57 -51.55 14.89
C GLU A 90 8.66 -52.56 14.49
N LEU A 91 9.09 -53.38 15.44
CA LEU A 91 10.14 -54.39 15.21
C LEU A 91 9.77 -55.39 14.10
N MET A 92 8.54 -55.92 14.11
CA MET A 92 8.15 -56.97 13.17
C MET A 92 8.11 -56.49 11.71
N PRO A 93 7.47 -55.34 11.38
CA PRO A 93 7.61 -54.73 10.05
C PRO A 93 9.05 -54.37 9.68
N LEU A 94 9.85 -53.87 10.64
CA LEU A 94 11.25 -53.50 10.37
C LEU A 94 12.08 -54.71 9.93
N LEU A 95 11.87 -55.88 10.54
CA LEU A 95 12.51 -57.15 10.12
C LEU A 95 12.07 -57.59 8.72
N LEU A 96 10.91 -57.13 8.25
CA LEU A 96 10.38 -57.34 6.89
C LEU A 96 10.82 -56.24 5.92
N GLY A 97 11.70 -55.32 6.34
CA GLY A 97 12.19 -54.19 5.54
C GLY A 97 11.20 -53.03 5.44
N LYS A 98 10.17 -52.97 6.30
CA LYS A 98 9.15 -51.92 6.31
C LYS A 98 9.36 -50.95 7.47
N GLY A 99 9.47 -49.67 7.17
CA GLY A 99 9.63 -48.60 8.15
C GLY A 99 8.29 -48.12 8.68
N ILE A 100 7.76 -48.77 9.72
CA ILE A 100 6.50 -48.36 10.36
C ILE A 100 6.82 -47.64 11.68
N ILE A 101 6.46 -46.36 11.74
CA ILE A 101 6.64 -45.47 12.89
C ILE A 101 5.25 -45.14 13.46
N ASN A 102 4.99 -45.53 14.70
CA ASN A 102 3.69 -45.32 15.34
C ASN A 102 3.52 -43.87 15.81
N ASN A 103 4.53 -43.35 16.50
CA ASN A 103 4.57 -41.96 16.94
C ASN A 103 5.94 -41.38 16.59
N LEU A 104 5.93 -40.20 15.99
CA LEU A 104 7.09 -39.35 15.77
C LEU A 104 6.85 -38.02 16.48
N SER A 105 7.71 -37.65 17.42
CA SER A 105 7.64 -36.35 18.09
C SER A 105 8.91 -35.55 17.81
N LEU A 106 8.77 -34.32 17.33
CA LEU A 106 9.87 -33.37 17.17
C LEU A 106 9.65 -32.16 18.09
N THR A 107 10.69 -31.83 18.86
CA THR A 107 10.70 -30.67 19.76
C THR A 107 11.84 -29.73 19.40
N GLY A 108 11.64 -28.43 19.69
CA GLY A 108 12.63 -27.40 19.38
C GLY A 108 12.78 -27.15 17.89
N VAL A 109 11.69 -27.28 17.12
CA VAL A 109 11.74 -27.09 15.67
C VAL A 109 11.88 -25.60 15.34
N GLU A 110 12.95 -25.25 14.65
CA GLU A 110 13.25 -23.92 14.15
C GLU A 110 13.57 -23.95 12.65
N PHE A 111 13.32 -22.82 11.99
CA PHE A 111 13.55 -22.65 10.55
C PHE A 111 14.45 -21.44 10.33
N SER A 112 15.27 -21.48 9.27
CA SER A 112 16.10 -20.34 8.85
C SER A 112 17.07 -19.84 9.92
N THR A 113 17.64 -20.74 10.73
CA THR A 113 18.65 -20.39 11.76
C THR A 113 20.03 -20.19 11.10
N THR A 114 20.88 -19.34 11.68
CA THR A 114 22.22 -19.07 11.13
C THR A 114 23.21 -20.17 11.52
N ARG A 115 24.02 -20.66 10.58
CA ARG A 115 25.04 -21.69 10.81
C ARG A 115 26.41 -21.08 11.11
N SER A 116 27.19 -21.74 11.96
CA SER A 116 28.61 -21.42 12.17
C SER A 116 29.52 -21.94 11.05
N THR A 117 29.09 -22.98 10.34
CA THR A 117 29.84 -23.62 9.25
C THR A 117 28.95 -23.84 8.04
N SER A 118 29.48 -23.56 6.85
CA SER A 118 28.79 -23.76 5.58
C SER A 118 28.33 -25.21 5.42
N GLY A 119 27.07 -25.39 5.02
CA GLY A 119 26.46 -26.65 4.68
C GLY A 119 26.53 -27.01 3.19
N ALA A 120 27.38 -26.34 2.40
CA ALA A 120 27.58 -26.70 1.01
C ALA A 120 28.27 -28.06 0.90
N LEU A 121 27.73 -28.96 0.08
CA LEU A 121 28.38 -30.24 -0.20
C LEU A 121 29.56 -30.00 -1.14
N ALA A 122 30.70 -30.67 -0.88
CA ALA A 122 31.80 -30.67 -1.82
C ALA A 122 31.30 -31.32 -3.12
N SER A 123 31.39 -30.59 -4.24
CA SER A 123 31.03 -31.15 -5.54
C SER A 123 31.98 -32.29 -5.83
N ASP A 124 31.47 -33.52 -5.82
CA ASP A 124 32.18 -34.69 -6.33
C ASP A 124 32.20 -34.60 -7.87
N SER A 125 33.03 -33.68 -8.36
CA SER A 125 33.36 -33.51 -9.78
C SER A 125 34.87 -33.38 -9.91
N GLY A 126 35.58 -34.43 -9.47
CA GLY A 126 36.90 -34.73 -9.98
C GLY A 126 36.79 -35.27 -11.40
N VAL A 127 36.54 -34.38 -12.37
CA VAL A 127 36.99 -34.55 -13.75
C VAL A 127 37.44 -33.16 -14.21
N GLU A 128 38.74 -33.05 -14.42
CA GLU A 128 39.36 -31.96 -15.18
C GLU A 128 38.62 -31.80 -16.52
N GLN A 129 37.96 -30.66 -16.72
CA GLN A 129 37.88 -30.08 -18.04
C GLN A 129 38.42 -28.66 -17.98
N GLU A 130 39.57 -28.54 -18.63
CA GLU A 130 40.28 -27.31 -18.95
C GLU A 130 39.33 -26.23 -19.48
N ASP A 131 39.52 -25.05 -18.93
CA ASP A 131 39.50 -23.76 -19.58
C ASP A 131 39.24 -23.78 -21.11
N SER A 132 38.06 -23.30 -21.50
CA SER A 132 37.96 -22.43 -22.69
C SER A 132 36.62 -21.71 -22.76
N VAL A 133 36.46 -20.67 -21.93
CA VAL A 133 35.62 -19.54 -22.33
C VAL A 133 36.49 -18.30 -22.45
N LYS A 134 36.66 -17.91 -23.70
CA LYS A 134 37.43 -16.78 -24.19
C LYS A 134 37.14 -15.50 -23.39
N LYS A 135 38.21 -15.04 -22.76
CA LYS A 135 38.52 -13.65 -22.48
C LYS A 135 38.32 -12.81 -23.74
N ASN A 136 37.24 -12.02 -23.78
CA ASN A 136 37.26 -10.75 -24.48
C ASN A 136 37.12 -9.65 -23.44
N SER A 137 38.28 -9.11 -23.10
CA SER A 137 38.45 -7.86 -22.40
C SER A 137 37.76 -6.74 -23.18
N SER A 138 36.91 -5.99 -22.51
CA SER A 138 36.96 -4.54 -22.61
C SER A 138 36.75 -3.98 -21.21
N GLU A 139 37.88 -3.68 -20.59
CA GLU A 139 37.96 -2.61 -19.61
C GLU A 139 37.37 -1.35 -20.24
N ASN A 140 36.40 -0.75 -19.57
CA ASN A 140 36.51 0.65 -19.22
C ASN A 140 36.00 0.79 -17.79
N GLY A 141 36.91 1.15 -16.90
CA GLY A 141 36.57 1.51 -15.54
C GLY A 141 35.74 2.78 -15.52
N ASP A 142 34.74 2.80 -14.65
CA ASP A 142 34.45 3.99 -13.88
C ASP A 142 34.04 3.58 -12.47
N ALA A 143 34.77 4.12 -11.51
CA ALA A 143 34.51 3.98 -10.10
C ALA A 143 33.67 5.18 -9.68
N GLY A 144 32.45 4.96 -9.19
CA GLY A 144 31.79 5.98 -8.40
C GLY A 144 30.27 5.98 -8.38
N LYS A 145 29.75 5.77 -7.18
CA LYS A 145 28.45 6.21 -6.63
C LYS A 145 27.27 5.25 -6.83
N GLY A 146 26.75 4.83 -5.66
CA GLY A 146 25.54 4.04 -5.52
C GLY A 146 24.37 4.67 -6.26
N SER A 147 23.81 3.86 -7.16
CA SER A 147 22.54 4.10 -7.81
C SER A 147 21.44 3.48 -6.97
N GLU A 148 20.66 4.32 -6.31
CA GLU A 148 19.32 4.01 -5.85
C GLU A 148 18.55 3.36 -7.02
N GLU A 149 18.03 2.15 -6.80
CA GLU A 149 17.18 1.44 -7.76
C GLU A 149 15.92 2.27 -8.05
N LYS A 150 15.95 2.98 -9.16
CA LYS A 150 14.77 3.61 -9.75
C LYS A 150 13.90 2.53 -10.41
N GLY A 151 13.03 1.94 -9.61
CA GLY A 151 11.95 1.08 -10.08
C GLY A 151 10.98 1.82 -11.03
N LEU A 152 10.21 1.04 -11.78
CA LEU A 152 9.22 1.43 -12.80
C LEU A 152 8.07 2.35 -12.30
N VAL A 153 8.15 2.82 -11.05
CA VAL A 153 7.22 3.70 -10.33
C VAL A 153 7.43 5.19 -10.60
N ASP A 154 8.61 5.62 -11.08
CA ASP A 154 8.97 7.05 -11.21
C ASP A 154 8.16 7.74 -12.34
N LYS A 155 7.99 7.08 -13.50
CA LYS A 155 7.50 7.75 -14.73
C LYS A 155 6.00 8.07 -14.73
N GLY A 156 5.19 7.38 -13.91
CA GLY A 156 3.75 7.65 -13.79
C GLY A 156 3.41 8.70 -12.74
N LEU A 157 4.33 8.97 -11.80
CA LEU A 157 4.11 9.81 -10.63
C LEU A 157 4.68 11.24 -10.82
N ASP A 158 5.68 11.40 -11.68
CA ASP A 158 6.29 12.70 -12.02
C ASP A 158 5.29 13.69 -12.64
N SER A 159 4.22 13.22 -13.28
CA SER A 159 3.18 14.08 -13.87
C SER A 159 2.17 14.62 -12.85
N MET A 160 2.10 14.03 -11.65
CA MET A 160 1.19 14.48 -10.57
C MET A 160 1.89 15.37 -9.54
N GLN A 161 3.20 15.59 -9.67
CA GLN A 161 4.00 16.47 -8.81
C GLN A 161 3.79 17.97 -9.11
N GLN A 162 2.99 18.32 -10.11
CA GLN A 162 2.57 19.69 -10.33
C GLN A 162 1.65 20.15 -9.19
N SER A 163 2.25 20.94 -8.29
CA SER A 163 1.58 21.73 -7.27
C SER A 163 0.22 22.26 -7.75
N LEU A 164 -0.83 21.95 -6.99
CA LEU A 164 -2.11 22.64 -7.13
C LEU A 164 -1.85 24.16 -7.12
N PRO A 165 -2.33 24.93 -8.12
CA PRO A 165 -2.09 26.36 -8.18
C PRO A 165 -2.62 27.06 -6.92
N THR A 166 -1.84 27.97 -6.36
CA THR A 166 -2.27 28.78 -5.22
C THR A 166 -3.28 29.85 -5.64
N ALA A 167 -4.07 30.37 -4.69
CA ALA A 167 -5.01 31.46 -4.96
C ALA A 167 -4.32 32.70 -5.57
N ASP A 168 -3.07 33.00 -5.19
CA ASP A 168 -2.33 34.13 -5.75
C ASP A 168 -1.96 33.91 -7.22
N GLU A 169 -1.51 32.70 -7.56
CA GLU A 169 -1.16 32.35 -8.93
C GLU A 169 -2.37 32.38 -9.86
N LEU A 170 -3.54 31.90 -9.39
CA LEU A 170 -4.78 31.97 -10.17
C LEU A 170 -5.22 33.43 -10.40
N LEU A 171 -5.15 34.27 -9.37
CA LEU A 171 -5.52 35.69 -9.47
C LEU A 171 -4.54 36.49 -10.34
N ALA A 172 -3.27 36.10 -10.40
CA ALA A 172 -2.25 36.75 -11.22
C ALA A 172 -2.32 36.36 -12.71
N ARG A 173 -2.80 35.15 -13.02
CA ARG A 173 -2.88 34.63 -14.39
C ARG A 173 -4.10 35.14 -15.16
N GLU A 174 -5.16 35.50 -14.46
CA GLU A 174 -6.44 35.82 -15.09
C GLU A 174 -6.76 37.32 -15.06
N PRO A 175 -7.35 37.87 -16.15
CA PRO A 175 -7.81 39.25 -16.18
C PRO A 175 -9.07 39.41 -15.33
N LEU A 176 -8.92 39.93 -14.11
CA LEU A 176 -10.02 40.10 -13.15
C LEU A 176 -10.91 41.30 -13.50
N LEU A 177 -12.23 41.07 -13.57
CA LEU A 177 -13.24 42.12 -13.72
C LEU A 177 -13.20 43.11 -12.54
N THR A 178 -12.88 42.63 -11.34
CA THR A 178 -12.71 43.45 -10.13
C THR A 178 -11.61 44.48 -10.32
N GLU A 179 -10.50 44.10 -10.98
CA GLU A 179 -9.40 45.02 -11.26
C GLU A 179 -9.74 45.98 -12.41
N GLN A 180 -10.32 45.48 -13.50
CA GLN A 180 -10.72 46.31 -14.64
C GLN A 180 -11.76 47.37 -14.24
N ARG A 181 -12.84 46.94 -13.58
CA ARG A 181 -13.91 47.85 -13.12
C ARG A 181 -13.44 48.74 -11.97
N GLY A 182 -12.57 48.24 -11.10
CA GLY A 182 -11.96 49.03 -10.02
C GLY A 182 -11.15 50.22 -10.57
N LYS A 183 -10.27 49.96 -11.54
CA LYS A 183 -9.49 51.01 -12.22
C LYS A 183 -10.38 51.98 -12.98
N ALA A 184 -11.38 51.49 -13.71
CA ALA A 184 -12.33 52.33 -14.44
C ALA A 184 -13.14 53.24 -13.50
N PHE A 185 -13.64 52.70 -12.40
CA PHE A 185 -14.37 53.45 -11.37
C PHE A 185 -13.48 54.51 -10.72
N GLN A 186 -12.24 54.17 -10.36
CA GLN A 186 -11.28 55.10 -9.78
C GLN A 186 -10.99 56.28 -10.73
N GLN A 187 -10.78 56.00 -12.02
CA GLN A 187 -10.54 57.02 -13.03
C GLN A 187 -11.78 57.90 -13.26
N GLN A 188 -12.97 57.30 -13.33
CA GLN A 188 -14.24 58.01 -13.48
C GLN A 188 -14.52 58.91 -12.27
N PHE A 189 -14.25 58.42 -11.07
CA PHE A 189 -14.40 59.18 -9.83
C PHE A 189 -13.47 60.39 -9.82
N LYS A 190 -12.18 60.20 -10.12
CA LYS A 190 -11.19 61.28 -10.20
C LYS A 190 -11.60 62.35 -11.23
N THR A 191 -12.07 61.91 -12.40
CA THR A 191 -12.55 62.81 -13.47
C THR A 191 -13.79 63.58 -13.03
N SER A 192 -14.74 62.92 -12.39
CA SER A 192 -15.97 63.52 -11.86
C SER A 192 -15.67 64.55 -10.78
N GLN A 193 -14.78 64.23 -9.84
CA GLN A 193 -14.35 65.14 -8.77
C GLN A 193 -13.68 66.41 -9.34
N GLN A 194 -12.78 66.25 -10.32
CA GLN A 194 -12.15 67.39 -10.99
C GLN A 194 -13.17 68.27 -11.74
N GLY A 195 -14.14 67.64 -12.42
CA GLY A 195 -15.22 68.35 -13.12
C GLY A 195 -16.09 69.15 -12.14
N ILE A 196 -16.53 68.53 -11.06
CA ILE A 196 -17.33 69.16 -10.01
C ILE A 196 -16.57 70.34 -9.39
N ASN A 197 -15.31 70.15 -9.00
CA ASN A 197 -14.50 71.22 -8.40
C ASN A 197 -14.33 72.42 -9.34
N LYS A 198 -14.08 72.18 -10.64
CA LYS A 198 -13.99 73.24 -11.65
C LYS A 198 -15.33 73.97 -11.84
N SER A 199 -16.44 73.22 -11.84
CA SER A 199 -17.77 73.80 -11.98
C SER A 199 -18.18 74.62 -10.76
N ILE A 200 -17.88 74.17 -9.54
CA ILE A 200 -18.14 74.91 -8.30
C ILE A 200 -17.34 76.22 -8.26
N ALA A 201 -16.07 76.18 -8.65
CA ALA A 201 -15.22 77.38 -8.71
C ALA A 201 -15.69 78.44 -9.73
N ALA A 202 -16.55 78.06 -10.68
CA ALA A 202 -17.09 78.94 -11.72
C ALA A 202 -18.47 79.54 -11.37
N ILE A 203 -19.05 79.19 -10.22
CA ILE A 203 -20.34 79.71 -9.75
C ILE A 203 -20.08 80.98 -8.91
N PRO A 204 -20.92 82.03 -9.00
CA PRO A 204 -20.83 83.19 -8.10
C PRO A 204 -21.01 82.75 -6.64
N ASN A 205 -20.13 83.25 -5.77
CA ASN A 205 -20.27 83.08 -4.33
C ASN A 205 -21.22 84.12 -3.74
N ASP A 206 -21.51 84.02 -2.44
CA ASP A 206 -22.43 84.91 -1.74
C ASP A 206 -22.02 86.39 -1.85
N GLN A 207 -20.72 86.68 -1.90
CA GLN A 207 -20.19 88.04 -2.10
C GLN A 207 -20.49 88.58 -3.50
N ALA A 208 -20.36 87.75 -4.54
CA ALA A 208 -20.69 88.14 -5.90
C ALA A 208 -22.19 88.40 -6.06
N LEU A 209 -23.03 87.62 -5.37
CA LEU A 209 -24.48 87.83 -5.35
C LEU A 209 -24.86 89.13 -4.64
N ALA A 210 -24.26 89.42 -3.48
CA ALA A 210 -24.45 90.69 -2.78
C ALA A 210 -24.02 91.89 -3.63
N HIS A 211 -22.89 91.79 -4.35
CA HIS A 211 -22.44 92.84 -5.26
C HIS A 211 -23.41 93.07 -6.43
N TYR A 212 -24.11 92.04 -6.91
CA TYR A 212 -25.16 92.21 -7.93
C TYR A 212 -26.37 92.96 -7.40
N GLU A 213 -26.77 92.72 -6.16
CA GLU A 213 -27.85 93.44 -5.48
C GLU A 213 -27.50 94.92 -5.32
N ASP A 214 -26.29 95.22 -4.82
CA ASP A 214 -25.78 96.59 -4.67
C ASP A 214 -25.69 97.33 -6.02
N GLU A 215 -25.15 96.68 -7.06
CA GLU A 215 -25.07 97.28 -8.41
C GLU A 215 -26.46 97.53 -9.00
N PHE A 216 -27.39 96.60 -8.80
CA PHE A 216 -28.76 96.72 -9.28
C PHE A 216 -29.45 97.92 -8.61
N ASP A 217 -29.41 98.00 -7.28
CA ASP A 217 -30.01 99.10 -6.52
C ASP A 217 -29.42 100.46 -6.90
N ARG A 218 -28.09 100.53 -7.09
CA ARG A 218 -27.42 101.77 -7.54
C ARG A 218 -27.90 102.22 -8.92
N ILE A 219 -28.10 101.29 -9.84
CA ILE A 219 -28.48 101.58 -11.22
C ILE A 219 -29.93 102.08 -11.31
N ILE A 220 -30.85 101.47 -10.54
CA ILE A 220 -32.30 101.75 -10.64
C ILE A 220 -32.78 102.87 -9.71
N ASN A 221 -32.09 103.13 -8.61
CA ASN A 221 -32.52 104.12 -7.62
C ASN A 221 -32.00 105.54 -7.98
N GLY A 222 -32.88 106.53 -7.80
CA GLY A 222 -32.62 107.96 -8.05
C GLY A 222 -33.21 108.52 -9.35
N ARG A 223 -33.20 109.85 -9.51
CA ARG A 223 -33.62 110.53 -10.76
C ARG A 223 -32.45 110.64 -11.73
N PHE A 224 -32.71 110.49 -13.03
CA PHE A 224 -31.74 110.73 -14.08
C PHE A 224 -31.32 112.20 -14.12
N LYS A 225 -30.02 112.47 -14.10
CA LYS A 225 -29.46 113.84 -14.08
C LYS A 225 -29.28 114.42 -15.48
N SER A 226 -29.13 113.58 -16.50
CA SER A 226 -28.97 113.97 -17.91
C SER A 226 -29.25 112.78 -18.84
N VAL A 227 -29.30 113.05 -20.16
CA VAL A 227 -29.38 112.00 -21.20
C VAL A 227 -28.12 111.11 -21.18
N ASP A 228 -26.95 111.67 -20.90
CA ASP A 228 -25.69 110.91 -20.77
C ASP A 228 -25.69 109.98 -19.53
N ASP A 229 -26.24 110.43 -18.40
CA ASP A 229 -26.42 109.61 -17.18
C ASP A 229 -27.34 108.41 -17.43
N PHE A 230 -28.43 108.61 -18.18
CA PHE A 230 -29.32 107.52 -18.60
C PHE A 230 -28.58 106.50 -19.49
N ASN A 231 -27.84 106.96 -20.50
CA ASN A 231 -27.10 106.08 -21.42
C ASN A 231 -26.00 105.28 -20.70
N GLN A 232 -25.31 105.90 -19.74
CA GLN A 232 -24.30 105.25 -18.91
C GLN A 232 -24.92 104.18 -17.99
N ARG A 233 -26.01 104.51 -17.27
CA ARG A 233 -26.74 103.55 -16.43
C ARG A 233 -27.33 102.39 -17.24
N LYS A 234 -27.83 102.66 -18.45
CA LYS A 234 -28.28 101.62 -19.38
C LYS A 234 -27.14 100.67 -19.75
N LYS A 235 -25.94 101.20 -20.03
CA LYS A 235 -24.76 100.39 -20.34
C LYS A 235 -24.34 99.53 -19.14
N GLU A 236 -24.35 100.09 -17.93
CA GLU A 236 -24.08 99.34 -16.68
C GLU A 236 -25.14 98.25 -16.43
N PHE A 237 -26.42 98.55 -16.65
CA PHE A 237 -27.51 97.59 -16.56
C PHE A 237 -27.35 96.44 -17.56
N ASP A 238 -27.03 96.76 -18.82
CA ASP A 238 -26.81 95.77 -19.88
C ASP A 238 -25.59 94.87 -19.55
N GLN A 239 -24.55 95.44 -18.92
CA GLN A 239 -23.39 94.68 -18.43
C GLN A 239 -23.75 93.77 -17.25
N LEU A 240 -24.50 94.26 -16.25
CA LEU A 240 -24.98 93.46 -15.12
C LEU A 240 -25.88 92.31 -15.59
N LYS A 241 -26.84 92.59 -16.47
CA LYS A 241 -27.70 91.58 -17.12
C LYS A 241 -26.88 90.52 -17.85
N LYS A 242 -25.80 90.91 -18.52
CA LYS A 242 -24.89 89.97 -19.21
C LYS A 242 -24.13 89.10 -18.21
N ARG A 243 -23.63 89.65 -17.10
CA ARG A 243 -22.97 88.89 -16.02
C ARG A 243 -23.91 87.89 -15.37
N ILE A 244 -25.10 88.33 -14.93
CA ILE A 244 -26.12 87.45 -14.34
C ILE A 244 -26.52 86.31 -15.30
N LYS A 245 -26.65 86.60 -16.61
CA LYS A 245 -26.96 85.57 -17.61
C LYS A 245 -25.82 84.56 -17.79
N THR A 246 -24.57 84.99 -17.70
CA THR A 246 -23.39 84.12 -17.73
C THR A 246 -23.34 83.23 -16.50
N ASP A 247 -23.57 83.79 -15.31
CA ASP A 247 -23.54 83.06 -14.05
C ASP A 247 -24.70 82.07 -13.93
N LYS A 248 -25.90 82.45 -14.41
CA LYS A 248 -27.02 81.51 -14.54
C LYS A 248 -26.67 80.32 -15.42
N LYS A 249 -25.95 80.54 -16.54
CA LYS A 249 -25.46 79.45 -17.39
C LYS A 249 -24.40 78.62 -16.67
N ALA A 250 -23.51 79.24 -15.88
CA ALA A 250 -22.51 78.54 -15.08
C ALA A 250 -23.15 77.63 -14.02
N ILE A 251 -24.18 78.11 -13.32
CA ILE A 251 -24.97 77.32 -12.36
C ILE A 251 -25.67 76.13 -13.06
N GLN A 252 -26.32 76.37 -14.21
CA GLN A 252 -26.97 75.31 -14.99
C GLN A 252 -25.97 74.27 -15.51
N ALA A 253 -24.78 74.71 -15.94
CA ALA A 253 -23.72 73.82 -16.37
C ALA A 253 -23.18 72.99 -15.20
N ALA A 254 -22.97 73.60 -14.03
CA ALA A 254 -22.54 72.90 -12.82
C ALA A 254 -23.56 71.86 -12.35
N ALA A 255 -24.85 72.19 -12.35
CA ALA A 255 -25.92 71.25 -12.03
C ALA A 255 -25.92 70.03 -12.97
N LYS A 256 -25.70 70.24 -14.27
CA LYS A 256 -25.54 69.15 -15.24
C LYS A 256 -24.30 68.29 -14.99
N VAL A 257 -23.16 68.91 -14.64
CA VAL A 257 -21.92 68.18 -14.33
C VAL A 257 -22.11 67.29 -13.10
N VAL A 258 -22.74 67.79 -12.05
CA VAL A 258 -23.05 67.01 -10.84
C VAL A 258 -24.04 65.89 -11.15
N ALA A 259 -25.11 66.17 -11.91
CA ALA A 259 -26.10 65.15 -12.29
C ALA A 259 -25.49 64.02 -13.13
N ASN A 260 -24.64 64.36 -14.11
CA ASN A 260 -23.95 63.37 -14.94
C ASN A 260 -22.96 62.53 -14.12
N ALA A 261 -22.19 63.16 -13.25
CA ALA A 261 -21.29 62.46 -12.32
C ALA A 261 -22.06 61.49 -11.42
N LYS A 262 -23.22 61.92 -10.88
CA LYS A 262 -24.09 61.07 -10.05
C LYS A 262 -24.57 59.84 -10.83
N THR A 263 -25.13 60.03 -12.01
CA THR A 263 -25.65 58.95 -12.85
C THR A 263 -24.57 57.94 -13.24
N GLU A 264 -23.39 58.41 -13.65
CA GLU A 264 -22.31 57.51 -14.09
C GLU A 264 -21.74 56.71 -12.92
N LEU A 265 -21.53 57.35 -11.76
CA LEU A 265 -21.07 56.64 -10.56
C LEU A 265 -22.13 55.67 -10.01
N GLN A 266 -23.43 56.02 -10.08
CA GLN A 266 -24.53 55.12 -9.72
C GLN A 266 -24.61 53.88 -10.61
N LYS A 267 -24.30 54.02 -11.90
CA LYS A 267 -24.28 52.91 -12.85
C LYS A 267 -23.10 51.97 -12.63
N GLN A 268 -21.91 52.53 -12.40
CA GLN A 268 -20.68 51.74 -12.27
C GLN A 268 -20.54 51.07 -10.89
N TRP A 269 -21.12 51.64 -9.84
CA TRP A 269 -20.96 51.14 -8.47
C TRP A 269 -21.52 49.71 -8.25
N PRO A 270 -22.78 49.37 -8.64
CA PRO A 270 -23.28 48.00 -8.53
C PRO A 270 -22.48 47.00 -9.38
N GLN A 271 -21.97 47.44 -10.53
CA GLN A 271 -21.14 46.60 -11.41
C GLN A 271 -19.79 46.27 -10.76
N LEU A 272 -19.21 47.22 -10.02
CA LEU A 272 -17.99 46.99 -9.23
C LEU A 272 -18.28 46.07 -8.03
N GLN A 273 -19.40 46.26 -7.32
CA GLN A 273 -19.80 45.41 -6.20
C GLN A 273 -20.05 43.94 -6.62
N ALA A 274 -20.61 43.72 -7.80
CA ALA A 274 -20.85 42.38 -8.33
C ALA A 274 -19.59 41.71 -8.92
N ALA A 275 -18.50 42.46 -9.17
CA ALA A 275 -17.33 41.95 -9.87
C ALA A 275 -16.59 40.80 -9.14
N PRO A 276 -16.40 40.82 -7.80
CA PRO A 276 -15.80 39.69 -7.07
C PRO A 276 -16.57 38.39 -7.24
N GLY A 277 -17.91 38.45 -7.23
CA GLY A 277 -18.76 37.27 -7.44
C GLY A 277 -18.64 36.69 -8.85
N GLN A 278 -18.53 37.56 -9.85
CA GLN A 278 -18.34 37.17 -11.26
C GLN A 278 -16.94 36.56 -11.50
N ASP A 279 -15.89 37.18 -10.96
CA ASP A 279 -14.53 36.65 -11.02
C ASP A 279 -14.44 35.30 -10.32
N PHE A 280 -15.06 35.16 -9.13
CA PHE A 280 -15.11 33.89 -8.41
C PHE A 280 -15.81 32.80 -9.21
N SER A 281 -16.96 33.09 -9.82
CA SER A 281 -17.69 32.12 -10.64
C SER A 281 -16.89 31.66 -11.86
N ASN A 282 -16.17 32.57 -12.51
CA ASN A 282 -15.32 32.26 -13.67
C ASN A 282 -14.11 31.42 -13.28
N LEU A 283 -13.46 31.74 -12.16
CA LEU A 283 -12.33 30.95 -11.64
C LEU A 283 -12.80 29.56 -11.21
N LYS A 284 -13.96 29.46 -10.55
CA LYS A 284 -14.54 28.18 -10.11
C LYS A 284 -14.89 27.26 -11.28
N SER A 285 -15.43 27.79 -12.38
CA SER A 285 -15.78 26.97 -13.55
C SER A 285 -14.55 26.49 -14.33
N LYS A 286 -13.49 27.32 -14.38
CA LYS A 286 -12.30 27.05 -15.19
C LYS A 286 -11.30 26.09 -14.53
N TYR A 287 -11.25 26.03 -13.20
CA TYR A 287 -10.23 25.28 -12.44
C TYR A 287 -10.82 24.16 -11.56
N GLN A 288 -11.84 23.45 -12.03
CA GLN A 288 -12.36 22.28 -11.33
C GLN A 288 -11.32 21.15 -11.36
N LEU A 289 -11.12 20.50 -10.22
CA LEU A 289 -10.23 19.36 -10.11
C LEU A 289 -11.04 18.08 -10.34
N ASP A 290 -10.60 17.23 -11.27
CA ASP A 290 -11.16 15.90 -11.48
C ASP A 290 -10.33 14.83 -10.74
N GLY A 291 -11.04 13.87 -10.11
CA GLY A 291 -10.46 12.87 -9.22
C GLY A 291 -10.02 11.58 -9.90
N ALA A 292 -9.82 11.59 -11.21
CA ALA A 292 -9.58 10.37 -12.00
C ALA A 292 -8.10 9.96 -11.92
N GLY A 293 -7.74 9.06 -11.00
CA GLY A 293 -6.37 8.53 -10.96
C GLY A 293 -6.01 7.40 -9.98
N VAL A 294 -6.91 6.91 -9.13
CA VAL A 294 -6.52 6.04 -7.97
C VAL A 294 -6.64 4.52 -8.25
N GLY A 295 -6.42 4.07 -9.48
CA GLY A 295 -6.54 2.65 -9.82
C GLY A 295 -5.42 1.77 -9.24
N ASN A 296 -5.77 0.59 -8.71
CA ASN A 296 -4.86 -0.51 -8.32
C ASN A 296 -3.85 -0.25 -7.18
N LEU A 297 -4.12 0.70 -6.26
CA LEU A 297 -3.19 1.00 -5.17
C LEU A 297 -3.00 -0.18 -4.19
N SER A 298 -4.05 -0.98 -3.94
CA SER A 298 -3.98 -2.11 -3.01
C SER A 298 -2.97 -3.18 -3.48
N ARG A 299 -2.96 -3.53 -4.77
CA ARG A 299 -1.96 -4.43 -5.37
C ARG A 299 -0.56 -3.85 -5.27
N LEU A 300 -0.39 -2.53 -5.41
CA LEU A 300 0.92 -1.88 -5.22
C LEU A 300 1.39 -1.97 -3.76
N LEU A 301 0.49 -1.80 -2.79
CA LEU A 301 0.83 -1.77 -1.37
C LEU A 301 1.05 -3.17 -0.74
N PHE A 302 0.36 -4.19 -1.27
CA PHE A 302 0.33 -5.52 -0.66
C PHE A 302 0.79 -6.66 -1.58
N GLY A 303 0.90 -6.41 -2.89
CA GLY A 303 1.16 -7.47 -3.88
C GLY A 303 2.57 -8.05 -3.83
N GLU A 304 3.59 -7.24 -3.56
CA GLU A 304 4.98 -7.72 -3.48
C GLU A 304 5.16 -8.73 -2.34
N GLN A 305 4.68 -8.40 -1.13
CA GLN A 305 4.79 -9.29 0.01
C GLN A 305 3.96 -10.56 -0.15
N ALA A 306 2.74 -10.44 -0.71
CA ALA A 306 1.92 -11.60 -1.04
C ALA A 306 2.65 -12.55 -2.01
N GLY A 307 3.40 -11.98 -2.96
CA GLY A 307 4.28 -12.73 -3.86
C GLY A 307 5.37 -13.50 -3.12
N GLN A 308 6.09 -12.85 -2.20
CA GLN A 308 7.16 -13.50 -1.41
C GLN A 308 6.63 -14.66 -0.55
N LEU A 309 5.52 -14.44 0.17
CA LEU A 309 4.88 -15.49 0.97
C LEU A 309 4.42 -16.67 0.12
N SER A 310 3.86 -16.39 -1.07
CA SER A 310 3.45 -17.43 -2.02
C SER A 310 4.63 -18.25 -2.53
N GLN A 311 5.77 -17.61 -2.81
CA GLN A 311 6.98 -18.31 -3.25
C GLN A 311 7.53 -19.22 -2.15
N GLN A 312 7.56 -18.75 -0.90
CA GLN A 312 8.02 -19.55 0.23
C GLN A 312 7.11 -20.77 0.48
N ALA A 313 5.78 -20.58 0.40
CA ALA A 313 4.84 -21.67 0.53
C ALA A 313 5.00 -22.73 -0.58
N LEU A 314 5.18 -22.28 -1.84
CA LEU A 314 5.41 -23.17 -2.98
C LEU A 314 6.71 -23.96 -2.82
N TYR A 315 7.79 -23.30 -2.40
CA TYR A 315 9.09 -23.94 -2.15
C TYR A 315 8.96 -25.12 -1.18
N TRP A 316 8.30 -24.90 -0.04
CA TRP A 316 8.12 -25.95 0.97
C TRP A 316 7.20 -27.08 0.50
N TYR A 317 6.16 -26.75 -0.24
CA TYR A 317 5.29 -27.76 -0.85
C TYR A 317 6.07 -28.65 -1.84
N GLU A 318 6.88 -28.06 -2.71
CA GLU A 318 7.69 -28.82 -3.68
C GLU A 318 8.74 -29.70 -2.99
N LYS A 319 9.33 -29.26 -1.88
CA LYS A 319 10.25 -30.08 -1.07
C LYS A 319 9.56 -31.27 -0.39
N ALA A 320 8.31 -31.10 0.03
CA ALA A 320 7.54 -32.17 0.67
C ALA A 320 6.94 -33.17 -0.33
N LYS A 321 6.59 -32.73 -1.54
CA LYS A 321 5.88 -33.49 -2.57
C LYS A 321 6.44 -34.92 -2.80
N PRO A 322 7.77 -35.15 -2.97
CA PRO A 322 8.31 -36.49 -3.26
C PRO A 322 8.08 -37.53 -2.17
N PHE A 323 7.87 -37.10 -0.92
CA PHE A 323 7.60 -38.00 0.20
C PHE A 323 6.10 -38.36 0.32
N LEU A 324 5.25 -37.62 -0.38
CA LEU A 324 3.80 -37.70 -0.31
C LEU A 324 3.19 -38.39 -1.54
N ILE A 325 3.88 -38.33 -2.69
CA ILE A 325 3.43 -38.89 -3.97
C ILE A 325 4.45 -39.91 -4.45
N SER A 326 4.01 -41.13 -4.72
CA SER A 326 4.76 -42.06 -5.57
C SER A 326 4.50 -41.70 -7.03
N GLU A 327 5.49 -41.14 -7.72
CA GLU A 327 5.46 -41.03 -9.19
C GLU A 327 5.75 -42.41 -9.80
N GLU A 328 4.92 -43.41 -9.51
CA GLU A 328 4.89 -44.62 -10.34
C GLU A 328 4.15 -44.26 -11.62
N SER A 329 4.91 -44.02 -12.69
CA SER A 329 4.32 -43.82 -14.01
C SER A 329 3.69 -45.13 -14.48
N GLU A 330 2.58 -45.05 -15.22
CA GLU A 330 2.00 -46.23 -15.87
C GLU A 330 3.01 -46.91 -16.84
N GLU A 331 4.04 -46.16 -17.27
CA GLU A 331 5.17 -46.65 -18.06
C GLU A 331 6.15 -47.52 -17.25
N ASP A 332 6.34 -47.26 -15.95
CA ASP A 332 7.17 -48.10 -15.06
C ASP A 332 6.51 -49.45 -14.77
N ILE A 333 5.18 -49.46 -14.68
CA ILE A 333 4.39 -50.70 -14.54
C ILE A 333 4.44 -51.50 -15.86
N ALA A 334 4.33 -50.84 -17.01
CA ALA A 334 4.37 -51.48 -18.32
C ALA A 334 5.78 -51.98 -18.73
N SER A 335 6.85 -51.26 -18.37
CA SER A 335 8.24 -51.66 -18.67
C SER A 335 8.67 -52.94 -17.94
N ASN A 336 8.10 -53.18 -16.76
CA ASN A 336 8.33 -54.38 -15.95
C ASN A 336 7.72 -55.66 -16.59
N GLU A 337 6.72 -55.52 -17.48
CA GLU A 337 6.14 -56.67 -18.20
C GLU A 337 6.97 -57.13 -19.41
N GLN A 338 7.84 -56.27 -19.95
CA GLN A 338 8.57 -56.54 -21.20
C GLN A 338 9.94 -57.23 -21.03
N SER A 339 10.46 -57.31 -19.80
CA SER A 339 11.74 -57.98 -19.50
C SER A 339 11.58 -59.49 -19.29
N ARG A 340 11.40 -60.26 -20.37
CA ARG A 340 11.36 -61.74 -20.28
C ARG A 340 12.72 -62.41 -20.01
N LYS A 341 13.83 -61.66 -20.01
CA LYS A 341 15.19 -62.19 -19.86
C LYS A 341 15.74 -62.12 -18.43
N SER A 342 15.01 -61.52 -17.49
CA SER A 342 15.39 -61.43 -16.08
C SER A 342 14.31 -62.04 -15.19
N GLY A 343 14.70 -62.66 -14.08
CA GLY A 343 13.74 -63.11 -13.07
C GLY A 343 12.89 -61.94 -12.56
N ARG A 344 11.60 -62.16 -12.35
CA ARG A 344 10.68 -61.15 -11.80
C ARG A 344 10.36 -61.46 -10.35
N PHE A 345 10.33 -60.44 -9.49
CA PHE A 345 9.75 -60.57 -8.16
C PHE A 345 8.23 -60.59 -8.29
N VAL A 346 7.60 -61.69 -7.87
CA VAL A 346 6.13 -61.81 -7.84
C VAL A 346 5.69 -61.55 -6.41
N HIS A 347 4.97 -60.43 -6.21
CA HIS A 347 4.40 -60.09 -4.92
C HIS A 347 3.10 -60.88 -4.72
N PHE A 348 3.05 -61.69 -3.67
CA PHE A 348 1.82 -62.37 -3.28
C PHE A 348 0.94 -61.41 -2.47
N PRO A 349 -0.37 -61.33 -2.77
CA PRO A 349 -1.29 -60.50 -1.99
C PRO A 349 -1.29 -60.98 -0.53
N THR A 350 -0.96 -60.08 0.38
CA THR A 350 -0.98 -60.33 1.82
C THR A 350 -2.35 -59.92 2.35
N GLU A 351 -2.92 -60.66 3.31
CA GLU A 351 -4.25 -60.31 3.88
C GLU A 351 -4.28 -58.93 4.55
N ARG A 352 -3.12 -58.42 4.98
CA ARG A 352 -2.94 -57.10 5.59
C ARG A 352 -1.71 -56.44 4.95
N PRO A 353 -1.84 -55.86 3.75
CA PRO A 353 -0.71 -55.19 3.12
C PRO A 353 -0.28 -54.01 3.99
N LEU A 354 1.02 -53.93 4.27
CA LEU A 354 1.64 -52.80 4.96
C LEU A 354 2.42 -51.99 3.93
N PRO A 355 2.33 -50.65 3.97
CA PRO A 355 3.20 -49.82 3.15
C PRO A 355 4.66 -50.04 3.54
N ASP A 356 5.57 -49.74 2.62
CA ASP A 356 7.01 -49.85 2.87
C ASP A 356 7.49 -48.78 3.85
N PHE A 357 6.78 -47.66 3.91
CA PHE A 357 7.00 -46.59 4.87
C PHE A 357 5.66 -45.99 5.34
N LEU A 358 5.51 -45.85 6.65
CA LEU A 358 4.36 -45.17 7.25
C LEU A 358 4.75 -44.53 8.57
N ILE A 359 4.42 -43.26 8.73
CA ILE A 359 4.35 -42.61 10.04
C ILE A 359 2.88 -42.42 10.37
N VAL A 360 2.39 -43.11 11.39
CA VAL A 360 0.96 -43.08 11.76
C VAL A 360 0.60 -41.73 12.37
N LYS A 361 1.45 -41.22 13.29
CA LYS A 361 1.27 -39.91 13.93
C LYS A 361 2.59 -39.18 14.05
N THR A 362 2.59 -37.92 13.66
CA THR A 362 3.68 -36.98 13.86
C THR A 362 3.18 -35.78 14.67
N GLU A 363 3.91 -35.41 15.72
CA GLU A 363 3.68 -34.17 16.47
C GLU A 363 4.93 -33.30 16.40
N LEU A 364 4.76 -32.04 16.01
CA LEU A 364 5.82 -31.05 15.91
C LEU A 364 5.45 -29.86 16.80
N GLN A 365 6.41 -29.40 17.59
CA GLN A 365 6.31 -28.12 18.28
C GLN A 365 7.29 -27.13 17.65
N VAL A 366 6.73 -26.20 16.88
CA VAL A 366 7.49 -25.14 16.21
C VAL A 366 7.41 -23.86 17.03
N SER A 367 8.57 -23.29 17.35
CA SER A 367 8.64 -22.00 18.04
C SER A 367 8.86 -20.90 17.01
N LEU A 368 7.90 -19.99 16.88
CA LEU A 368 8.02 -18.82 16.00
C LEU A 368 8.08 -17.53 16.83
N ALA A 369 8.54 -16.44 16.21
CA ALA A 369 8.49 -15.12 16.83
C ALA A 369 7.06 -14.68 17.23
N LEU A 370 6.05 -15.29 16.62
CA LEU A 370 4.62 -15.04 16.86
C LEU A 370 4.01 -15.95 17.94
N GLY A 371 4.80 -16.88 18.52
CA GLY A 371 4.37 -17.87 19.51
C GLY A 371 4.57 -19.32 19.04
N ASP A 372 4.02 -20.27 19.81
CA ASP A 372 4.21 -21.69 19.55
C ASP A 372 3.15 -22.21 18.57
N ILE A 373 3.55 -23.06 17.63
CA ILE A 373 2.63 -23.77 16.74
C ILE A 373 2.77 -25.27 16.98
N HIS A 374 1.69 -25.90 17.42
CA HIS A 374 1.59 -27.34 17.53
C HIS A 374 1.02 -27.91 16.23
N ILE A 375 1.81 -28.73 15.53
CA ILE A 375 1.45 -29.36 14.27
C ILE A 375 1.30 -30.86 14.51
N ARG A 376 0.19 -31.42 14.06
CA ARG A 376 -0.06 -32.86 14.03
C ARG A 376 -0.27 -33.31 12.61
N ILE A 377 0.45 -34.34 12.19
CA ILE A 377 0.33 -34.95 10.87
C ILE A 377 0.00 -36.42 11.06
N ASP A 378 -1.10 -36.89 10.50
CA ASP A 378 -1.51 -38.30 10.54
C ASP A 378 -1.24 -38.96 9.18
N ASP A 379 -0.82 -40.23 9.22
CA ASP A 379 -0.70 -41.11 8.06
C ASP A 379 0.23 -40.57 6.93
N ILE A 380 1.49 -40.27 7.26
CA ILE A 380 2.51 -39.92 6.26
C ILE A 380 2.98 -41.17 5.52
N THR A 381 2.60 -41.30 4.26
CA THR A 381 3.06 -42.36 3.37
C THR A 381 2.85 -41.97 1.90
N HIS A 382 3.73 -42.43 1.01
CA HIS A 382 3.53 -42.34 -0.44
C HIS A 382 2.56 -43.41 -0.97
N GLN A 383 2.23 -44.43 -0.16
CA GLN A 383 1.35 -45.56 -0.51
C GLN A 383 -0.02 -45.45 0.17
N GLN A 384 -0.69 -44.28 0.07
CA GLN A 384 -2.00 -44.03 0.71
C GLN A 384 -3.07 -45.05 0.32
N GLY A 385 -3.01 -45.61 -0.90
CA GLY A 385 -3.91 -46.67 -1.37
C GLY A 385 -3.84 -47.96 -0.54
N VAL A 386 -2.69 -48.26 0.07
CA VAL A 386 -2.50 -49.46 0.91
C VAL A 386 -3.26 -49.33 2.23
N ILE A 387 -3.21 -48.14 2.86
CA ILE A 387 -3.89 -47.86 4.13
C ILE A 387 -5.32 -47.32 3.94
N ASN A 388 -5.69 -46.97 2.71
CA ASN A 388 -6.93 -46.33 2.30
C ASN A 388 -7.31 -45.10 3.16
N ARG A 389 -6.32 -44.29 3.55
CA ARG A 389 -6.49 -43.04 4.29
C ARG A 389 -5.61 -41.94 3.68
N PRO A 390 -6.09 -40.69 3.62
CA PRO A 390 -5.27 -39.57 3.18
C PRO A 390 -4.34 -39.11 4.31
N THR A 391 -3.29 -38.37 3.98
CA THR A 391 -2.47 -37.69 4.99
C THR A 391 -3.23 -36.46 5.48
N VAL A 392 -3.38 -36.31 6.80
CA VAL A 392 -4.11 -35.18 7.42
C VAL A 392 -3.17 -34.34 8.25
N ILE A 393 -3.14 -33.04 7.99
CA ILE A 393 -2.30 -32.06 8.69
C ILE A 393 -3.21 -31.13 9.49
N THR A 394 -2.90 -30.92 10.75
CA THR A 394 -3.56 -29.91 11.59
C THR A 394 -2.52 -29.11 12.34
N ALA A 395 -2.53 -27.79 12.21
CA ALA A 395 -1.68 -26.91 13.01
C ALA A 395 -2.53 -25.94 13.82
N ARG A 396 -2.20 -25.78 15.10
CA ARG A 396 -2.88 -24.87 16.01
C ARG A 396 -1.86 -24.04 16.77
N GLY A 397 -2.07 -22.73 16.80
CA GLY A 397 -1.27 -21.85 17.63
C GLY A 397 -1.57 -22.04 19.11
N GLN A 398 -0.53 -22.07 19.93
CA GLN A 398 -0.54 -22.09 21.38
C GLN A 398 0.34 -20.96 21.89
N ASN A 399 0.00 -20.34 23.02
CA ASN A 399 0.78 -19.24 23.61
C ASN A 399 1.13 -18.12 22.61
N LEU A 400 0.22 -17.84 21.67
CA LEU A 400 0.46 -16.86 20.60
C LEU A 400 0.64 -15.45 21.16
N GLN A 401 1.59 -14.72 20.59
CA GLN A 401 1.79 -13.30 20.84
C GLN A 401 1.18 -12.52 19.68
N ASP A 402 0.41 -11.47 20.00
CA ASP A 402 -0.22 -10.61 19.00
C ASP A 402 -1.18 -11.33 18.02
N ILE A 403 -1.57 -12.59 18.27
CA ILE A 403 -2.56 -13.33 17.47
C ILE A 403 -3.52 -14.05 18.43
N ALA A 404 -4.83 -13.93 18.22
CA ALA A 404 -5.80 -14.59 19.11
C ALA A 404 -5.95 -16.08 18.83
N ALA A 405 -5.96 -16.49 17.56
CA ALA A 405 -5.98 -17.89 17.16
C ALA A 405 -5.37 -18.07 15.77
N LEU A 406 -4.69 -19.19 15.57
CA LEU A 406 -4.21 -19.67 14.29
C LEU A 406 -4.62 -21.13 14.15
N ASN A 407 -5.34 -21.45 13.10
CA ASN A 407 -5.71 -22.82 12.72
C ASN A 407 -5.37 -23.05 11.26
N PHE A 408 -4.72 -24.17 10.99
CA PHE A 408 -4.47 -24.66 9.64
C PHE A 408 -4.90 -26.12 9.57
N ASN A 409 -5.61 -26.49 8.51
CA ASN A 409 -5.95 -27.87 8.21
C ASN A 409 -5.51 -28.18 6.78
N GLY A 410 -4.92 -29.35 6.58
CA GLY A 410 -4.53 -29.86 5.27
C GLY A 410 -4.99 -31.30 5.12
N VAL A 411 -5.48 -31.66 3.93
CA VAL A 411 -5.80 -33.04 3.56
C VAL A 411 -5.13 -33.30 2.21
N LEU A 412 -4.22 -34.25 2.18
CA LEU A 412 -3.53 -34.67 0.96
C LEU A 412 -4.12 -36.01 0.53
N ASP A 413 -5.01 -36.00 -0.47
CA ASP A 413 -5.70 -37.21 -0.93
C ASP A 413 -5.21 -37.64 -2.31
N HIS A 414 -4.22 -38.53 -2.29
CA HIS A 414 -3.61 -39.11 -3.49
C HIS A 414 -4.20 -40.49 -3.84
N ARG A 415 -5.28 -40.90 -3.16
CA ARG A 415 -5.99 -42.16 -3.46
C ARG A 415 -6.89 -42.02 -4.68
N VAL A 416 -7.28 -40.78 -5.01
CA VAL A 416 -8.11 -40.43 -6.16
C VAL A 416 -7.25 -39.96 -7.33
N LYS A 417 -7.74 -40.16 -8.57
CA LYS A 417 -7.15 -39.61 -9.79
C LYS A 417 -8.17 -38.66 -10.45
N PRO A 418 -7.86 -37.38 -10.68
CA PRO A 418 -6.63 -36.68 -10.27
C PRO A 418 -6.51 -36.61 -8.74
N SER A 419 -5.27 -36.52 -8.23
CA SER A 419 -5.04 -36.29 -6.80
C SER A 419 -5.71 -34.99 -6.36
N LEU A 420 -6.14 -34.91 -5.10
CA LEU A 420 -6.82 -33.75 -4.56
C LEU A 420 -6.29 -33.39 -3.18
N ASP A 421 -5.59 -32.26 -3.14
CA ASP A 421 -5.10 -31.68 -1.90
C ASP A 421 -5.92 -30.46 -1.53
N ARG A 422 -6.25 -30.34 -0.25
CA ARG A 422 -7.04 -29.24 0.30
C ARG A 422 -6.36 -28.63 1.50
N PHE A 423 -6.38 -27.32 1.56
CA PHE A 423 -5.81 -26.55 2.65
C PHE A 423 -6.79 -25.48 3.10
N ASP A 424 -6.93 -25.30 4.41
CA ASP A 424 -7.71 -24.25 5.05
C ASP A 424 -6.82 -23.54 6.07
N LEU A 425 -6.86 -22.21 6.07
CA LEU A 425 -6.16 -21.35 7.02
C LEU A 425 -7.13 -20.36 7.63
N ALA A 426 -7.13 -20.27 8.96
CA ALA A 426 -7.87 -19.26 9.70
C ALA A 426 -6.94 -18.61 10.73
N VAL A 427 -6.71 -17.31 10.58
CA VAL A 427 -5.97 -16.47 11.53
C VAL A 427 -6.94 -15.43 12.07
N ASN A 428 -7.15 -15.41 13.38
CA ASN A 428 -8.10 -14.51 14.02
C ASN A 428 -7.36 -13.43 14.81
N ASN A 429 -7.75 -12.18 14.56
CA ASN A 429 -7.34 -11.00 15.32
C ASN A 429 -5.81 -10.92 15.54
N MET A 430 -5.05 -10.95 14.45
CA MET A 430 -3.61 -10.70 14.43
C MET A 430 -3.32 -9.19 14.50
N ASP A 431 -2.68 -8.74 15.57
CA ASP A 431 -2.17 -7.38 15.73
C ASP A 431 -0.93 -7.17 14.85
N VAL A 432 -1.13 -6.59 13.67
CA VAL A 432 -0.05 -6.18 12.76
C VAL A 432 0.46 -4.81 13.18
N LYS A 433 1.76 -4.69 13.47
CA LYS A 433 2.40 -3.45 13.92
C LYS A 433 3.54 -3.04 12.99
N ASN A 434 3.66 -1.75 12.71
CA ASN A 434 4.75 -1.13 11.93
C ASN A 434 5.03 -1.77 10.56
N TYR A 435 4.01 -2.34 9.92
CA TYR A 435 4.13 -3.03 8.66
C TYR A 435 4.40 -2.06 7.51
N ASN A 436 5.42 -2.33 6.69
CA ASN A 436 5.81 -1.47 5.59
C ASN A 436 4.98 -1.79 4.35
N LEU A 437 4.39 -0.77 3.72
CA LEU A 437 3.57 -0.91 2.52
C LEU A 437 4.34 -0.58 1.23
N GLY A 438 5.66 -0.37 1.33
CA GLY A 438 6.59 -0.18 0.21
C GLY A 438 6.48 1.20 -0.44
N ALA A 439 5.34 1.54 -1.03
CA ALA A 439 5.15 2.77 -1.79
C ALA A 439 5.09 4.02 -0.91
N MET A 440 5.73 5.12 -1.35
CA MET A 440 5.66 6.45 -0.70
C MET A 440 6.04 6.44 0.79
N GLY A 441 6.87 5.49 1.23
CA GLY A 441 7.23 5.31 2.63
C GLY A 441 6.04 5.04 3.55
N LEU A 442 4.91 4.57 3.00
CA LEU A 442 3.68 4.27 3.74
C LEU A 442 3.89 3.09 4.68
N LYS A 443 3.32 3.23 5.88
CA LYS A 443 3.34 2.21 6.92
C LYS A 443 1.95 2.02 7.50
N LEU A 444 1.58 0.76 7.70
CA LEU A 444 0.48 0.36 8.56
C LEU A 444 1.03 0.23 9.98
N ASN A 445 0.91 1.32 10.75
CA ASN A 445 1.44 1.39 12.11
C ASN A 445 0.78 0.38 13.03
N ARG A 446 -0.53 0.19 12.85
CA ARG A 446 -1.32 -0.80 13.59
C ARG A 446 -2.52 -1.24 12.74
N SER A 447 -2.86 -2.51 12.81
CA SER A 447 -4.14 -3.07 12.35
C SER A 447 -4.42 -4.39 13.06
N GLN A 448 -5.69 -4.74 13.19
CA GLN A 448 -6.14 -6.05 13.63
C GLN A 448 -6.61 -6.83 12.41
N VAL A 449 -5.93 -7.91 12.08
CA VAL A 449 -6.12 -8.64 10.83
C VAL A 449 -6.76 -10.00 11.11
N THR A 450 -7.84 -10.29 10.41
CA THR A 450 -8.43 -11.63 10.36
C THR A 450 -8.29 -12.15 8.94
N VAL A 451 -7.75 -13.37 8.79
CA VAL A 451 -7.51 -14.02 7.51
C VAL A 451 -8.25 -15.34 7.48
N VAL A 452 -9.04 -15.56 6.43
CA VAL A 452 -9.61 -16.86 6.10
C VAL A 452 -9.19 -17.19 4.68
N ALA A 453 -8.49 -18.29 4.50
CA ALA A 453 -8.03 -18.73 3.19
C ALA A 453 -8.29 -20.23 3.01
N TRP A 454 -8.50 -20.62 1.76
CA TRP A 454 -8.56 -22.01 1.34
C TRP A 454 -7.83 -22.19 0.02
N ALA A 455 -7.31 -23.38 -0.21
CA ALA A 455 -6.68 -23.77 -1.46
C ALA A 455 -7.02 -25.22 -1.80
N GLU A 456 -7.30 -25.48 -3.07
CA GLU A 456 -7.40 -26.80 -3.64
C GLU A 456 -6.32 -26.96 -4.71
N LEU A 457 -5.61 -28.08 -4.69
CA LEU A 457 -4.63 -28.45 -5.69
C LEU A 457 -5.02 -29.79 -6.28
N SER A 458 -5.20 -29.82 -7.60
CA SER A 458 -5.54 -31.03 -8.34
C SER A 458 -4.61 -31.15 -9.54
N ASP A 459 -3.77 -32.19 -9.55
CA ASP A 459 -2.84 -32.49 -10.65
C ASP A 459 -2.02 -31.27 -11.14
N GLY A 460 -1.45 -30.53 -10.18
CA GLY A 460 -0.65 -29.33 -10.46
C GLY A 460 -1.47 -28.08 -10.82
N ILE A 461 -2.80 -28.13 -10.80
CA ILE A 461 -3.69 -26.98 -10.97
C ILE A 461 -4.17 -26.50 -9.59
N ILE A 462 -3.83 -25.27 -9.24
CA ILE A 462 -4.26 -24.63 -8.00
C ILE A 462 -5.51 -23.78 -8.21
N ASN A 463 -6.40 -23.81 -7.22
CA ASN A 463 -7.49 -22.87 -7.03
C ASN A 463 -7.48 -22.45 -5.56
N ALA A 464 -7.08 -21.22 -5.28
CA ALA A 464 -6.97 -20.69 -3.93
C ALA A 464 -7.67 -19.34 -3.82
N GLN A 465 -8.21 -19.08 -2.63
CA GLN A 465 -8.83 -17.81 -2.29
C GLN A 465 -8.55 -17.46 -0.82
N SER A 466 -8.32 -16.17 -0.57
CA SER A 466 -8.12 -15.60 0.75
C SER A 466 -8.97 -14.35 0.90
N ASN A 467 -9.64 -14.24 2.04
CA ASN A 467 -10.29 -13.02 2.50
C ASN A 467 -9.58 -12.54 3.76
N SER A 468 -9.07 -11.32 3.72
CA SER A 468 -8.35 -10.68 4.81
C SER A 468 -9.06 -9.39 5.20
N VAL A 469 -9.51 -9.29 6.44
CA VAL A 469 -10.16 -8.09 6.99
C VAL A 469 -9.19 -7.40 7.93
N PHE A 470 -8.95 -6.12 7.67
CA PHE A 470 -8.10 -5.24 8.44
C PHE A 470 -8.98 -4.27 9.22
N ASP A 471 -8.97 -4.34 10.54
CA ASP A 471 -9.72 -3.48 11.45
C ASP A 471 -8.78 -2.55 12.24
N ALA A 472 -9.34 -1.45 12.76
CA ALA A 472 -8.62 -0.43 13.54
C ALA A 472 -7.31 0.08 12.90
N SER A 473 -7.27 0.13 11.57
CA SER A 473 -6.09 0.46 10.78
C SER A 473 -5.62 1.90 10.98
N LYS A 474 -4.31 2.06 11.18
CA LYS A 474 -3.65 3.38 11.32
C LYS A 474 -2.46 3.47 10.38
N PHE A 475 -2.50 4.45 9.50
CA PHE A 475 -1.47 4.67 8.49
C PHE A 475 -0.56 5.84 8.86
N SER A 476 0.70 5.77 8.45
CA SER A 476 1.61 6.91 8.45
C SER A 476 2.57 6.84 7.25
N SER A 477 3.29 7.92 7.00
CA SER A 477 4.40 7.92 6.06
C SER A 477 5.56 8.72 6.64
N LYS A 478 6.79 8.28 6.35
CA LYS A 478 8.02 9.04 6.63
C LYS A 478 8.36 10.02 5.51
N ASP A 479 7.72 9.87 4.35
CA ASP A 479 7.93 10.75 3.21
C ASP A 479 7.30 12.14 3.50
N LYS A 480 8.05 13.17 3.17
CA LYS A 480 7.70 14.58 3.38
C LYS A 480 7.00 15.20 2.18
N THR A 481 6.90 14.49 1.05
CA THR A 481 6.19 14.94 -0.15
C THR A 481 4.74 15.30 0.16
N ILE A 482 4.19 16.25 -0.61
CA ILE A 482 2.79 16.65 -0.47
C ILE A 482 1.89 15.44 -0.74
N MET A 483 2.19 14.63 -1.76
CA MET A 483 1.43 13.43 -2.08
C MET A 483 1.40 12.43 -0.93
N ALA A 484 2.54 12.12 -0.29
CA ALA A 484 2.55 11.21 0.86
C ALA A 484 1.71 11.74 2.03
N LYS A 485 1.81 13.03 2.35
CA LYS A 485 1.00 13.67 3.40
C LYS A 485 -0.50 13.62 3.10
N GLU A 486 -0.88 13.94 1.87
CA GLU A 486 -2.28 13.94 1.44
C GLU A 486 -2.84 12.51 1.36
N THR A 487 -2.03 11.52 0.99
CA THR A 487 -2.39 10.09 1.03
C THR A 487 -2.63 9.60 2.45
N VAL A 488 -1.73 9.93 3.39
CA VAL A 488 -1.92 9.60 4.82
C VAL A 488 -3.16 10.30 5.38
N ALA A 489 -3.41 11.55 5.00
CA ALA A 489 -4.61 12.27 5.42
C ALA A 489 -5.90 11.64 4.87
N ALA A 490 -5.91 11.20 3.61
CA ALA A 490 -7.02 10.47 3.01
C ALA A 490 -7.27 9.14 3.74
N LEU A 491 -6.21 8.37 3.96
CA LEU A 491 -6.22 7.09 4.69
C LEU A 491 -6.56 7.23 6.17
N GLY A 492 -6.43 8.41 6.77
CA GLY A 492 -6.72 8.64 8.19
C GLY A 492 -8.15 8.31 8.61
N ASN A 493 -9.08 8.22 7.65
CA ASN A 493 -10.46 7.82 7.87
C ASN A 493 -10.75 6.35 7.54
N VAL A 494 -9.81 5.65 6.91
CA VAL A 494 -9.93 4.23 6.57
C VAL A 494 -9.54 3.39 7.78
N LYS A 495 -10.52 3.08 8.61
CA LYS A 495 -10.32 2.27 9.83
C LYS A 495 -10.45 0.77 9.56
N ARG A 496 -11.27 0.41 8.57
CA ARG A 496 -11.54 -0.97 8.20
C ARG A 496 -11.48 -1.10 6.69
N PHE A 497 -10.82 -2.14 6.18
CA PHE A 497 -10.83 -2.50 4.77
C PHE A 497 -10.65 -4.01 4.64
N ASN A 498 -11.02 -4.57 3.48
CA ASN A 498 -10.82 -5.97 3.17
C ASN A 498 -9.96 -6.15 1.92
N ILE A 499 -9.22 -7.24 1.89
CA ILE A 499 -8.44 -7.71 0.75
C ILE A 499 -8.90 -9.12 0.42
N ASP A 500 -9.39 -9.29 -0.80
CA ASP A 500 -9.67 -10.57 -1.43
C ASP A 500 -8.54 -10.89 -2.41
N ALA A 501 -7.80 -11.96 -2.15
CA ALA A 501 -6.77 -12.47 -3.03
C ALA A 501 -7.17 -13.85 -3.55
N GLY A 502 -6.79 -14.18 -4.78
CA GLY A 502 -7.03 -15.49 -5.35
C GLY A 502 -5.96 -15.91 -6.34
N ALA A 503 -5.71 -17.21 -6.45
CA ALA A 503 -4.74 -17.79 -7.36
C ALA A 503 -5.39 -18.95 -8.12
N LYS A 504 -5.33 -18.94 -9.45
CA LYS A 504 -5.92 -20.00 -10.31
C LYS A 504 -4.98 -20.41 -11.44
N GLY A 505 -4.92 -21.69 -11.77
CA GLY A 505 -4.14 -22.19 -12.91
C GLY A 505 -2.98 -23.08 -12.49
N LYS A 506 -1.89 -23.09 -13.25
CA LYS A 506 -0.73 -23.96 -12.95
C LYS A 506 -0.03 -23.52 -11.66
N LEU A 507 0.31 -24.46 -10.79
CA LEU A 507 0.93 -24.19 -9.49
C LEU A 507 2.22 -23.34 -9.59
N GLN A 508 3.05 -23.56 -10.62
CA GLN A 508 4.29 -22.81 -10.82
C GLN A 508 4.07 -21.38 -11.32
N GLN A 509 2.94 -21.11 -11.98
CA GLN A 509 2.59 -19.82 -12.57
C GLN A 509 1.08 -19.57 -12.51
N PRO A 510 0.52 -19.37 -11.29
CA PRO A 510 -0.91 -19.14 -11.16
C PRO A 510 -1.27 -17.73 -11.64
N GLU A 511 -2.45 -17.60 -12.24
CA GLU A 511 -3.09 -16.31 -12.44
C GLU A 511 -3.54 -15.75 -11.09
N LEU A 512 -2.96 -14.62 -10.70
CA LEU A 512 -3.26 -13.94 -9.44
C LEU A 512 -4.33 -12.88 -9.64
N SER A 513 -5.33 -12.91 -8.78
CA SER A 513 -6.39 -11.92 -8.66
C SER A 513 -6.31 -11.23 -7.30
N PHE A 514 -6.55 -9.92 -7.30
CA PHE A 514 -6.52 -9.10 -6.11
C PHE A 514 -7.63 -8.06 -6.18
N LYS A 515 -8.45 -7.98 -5.15
CA LYS A 515 -9.54 -7.02 -5.03
C LYS A 515 -9.60 -6.51 -3.60
N SER A 516 -9.93 -5.25 -3.42
CA SER A 516 -10.08 -4.69 -2.10
C SER A 516 -11.09 -3.54 -2.12
N ASP A 517 -11.78 -3.31 -1.00
CA ASP A 517 -12.64 -2.13 -0.83
C ASP A 517 -11.85 -0.87 -0.48
N LEU A 518 -10.54 -1.03 -0.16
CA LEU A 518 -9.63 0.08 0.10
C LEU A 518 -9.60 1.04 -1.09
N GLU A 519 -9.71 0.57 -2.32
CA GLU A 519 -9.71 1.38 -3.55
C GLU A 519 -10.93 2.30 -3.59
N ASP A 520 -12.12 1.78 -3.30
CA ASP A 520 -13.35 2.56 -3.26
C ASP A 520 -13.32 3.57 -2.10
N GLN A 521 -12.81 3.13 -0.94
CA GLN A 521 -12.63 3.99 0.23
C GLN A 521 -11.59 5.08 0.00
N LEU A 522 -10.48 4.76 -0.67
CA LEU A 522 -9.44 5.70 -1.07
C LEU A 522 -9.98 6.70 -2.08
N SER A 523 -10.64 6.25 -3.13
CA SER A 523 -11.27 7.11 -4.13
C SER A 523 -12.25 8.08 -3.48
N SER A 524 -13.06 7.60 -2.53
CA SER A 524 -13.97 8.43 -1.74
C SER A 524 -13.22 9.41 -0.83
N ALA A 525 -12.15 8.96 -0.16
CA ALA A 525 -11.35 9.79 0.73
C ALA A 525 -10.57 10.88 0.00
N PHE A 526 -9.95 10.55 -1.14
CA PHE A 526 -9.30 11.49 -2.05
C PHE A 526 -10.32 12.48 -2.61
N SER A 527 -11.48 12.01 -3.08
CA SER A 527 -12.54 12.90 -3.57
C SER A 527 -13.01 13.89 -2.49
N ARG A 528 -13.20 13.42 -1.25
CA ARG A 528 -13.52 14.31 -0.12
C ARG A 528 -12.39 15.30 0.16
N ARG A 529 -11.14 14.84 0.16
CA ARG A 529 -9.97 15.67 0.42
C ARG A 529 -9.77 16.73 -0.65
N LEU A 530 -10.00 16.37 -1.91
CA LEU A 530 -9.98 17.27 -3.05
C LEU A 530 -11.06 18.34 -2.91
N LYS A 531 -12.27 17.95 -2.49
CA LYS A 531 -13.37 18.88 -2.20
C LYS A 531 -13.06 19.81 -1.02
N GLU A 532 -12.42 19.32 0.04
CA GLU A 532 -11.92 20.15 1.15
C GLU A 532 -10.91 21.19 0.66
N LYS A 533 -9.94 20.77 -0.16
CA LYS A 533 -8.94 21.68 -0.75
C LYS A 533 -9.54 22.67 -1.73
N GLN A 534 -10.52 22.24 -2.51
CA GLN A 534 -11.30 23.13 -3.38
C GLN A 534 -12.06 24.17 -2.54
N ASN A 535 -12.70 23.76 -1.43
CA ASN A 535 -13.38 24.70 -0.53
C ASN A 535 -12.42 25.69 0.14
N GLU A 536 -11.23 25.23 0.55
CA GLU A 536 -10.18 26.08 1.12
C GLU A 536 -9.71 27.13 0.10
N LEU A 537 -9.44 26.70 -1.14
CA LEU A 537 -9.10 27.57 -2.25
C LEU A 537 -10.23 28.55 -2.59
N GLU A 538 -11.47 28.08 -2.64
CA GLU A 538 -12.65 28.91 -2.90
C GLU A 538 -12.79 30.02 -1.84
N LYS A 539 -12.59 29.69 -0.56
CA LYS A 539 -12.61 30.66 0.53
C LYS A 539 -11.50 31.70 0.36
N GLN A 540 -10.27 31.27 0.10
CA GLN A 540 -9.14 32.17 -0.12
C GLN A 540 -9.34 33.10 -1.33
N LEU A 541 -9.88 32.58 -2.44
CA LEU A 541 -10.21 33.36 -3.63
C LEU A 541 -11.28 34.42 -3.32
N LYS A 542 -12.35 34.03 -2.63
CA LYS A 542 -13.41 34.96 -2.23
C LYS A 542 -12.89 36.07 -1.31
N ASP A 543 -12.09 35.72 -0.31
CA ASP A 543 -11.49 36.69 0.61
C ASP A 543 -10.55 37.66 -0.12
N LYS A 544 -9.69 37.15 -1.02
CA LYS A 544 -8.78 37.99 -1.81
C LYS A 544 -9.49 38.90 -2.81
N LEU A 545 -10.51 38.41 -3.50
CA LEU A 545 -11.33 39.22 -4.42
C LEU A 545 -12.09 40.33 -3.66
N ASN A 546 -12.63 40.02 -2.48
CA ASN A 546 -13.26 41.01 -1.61
C ASN A 546 -12.26 42.05 -1.10
N ASN A 547 -11.07 41.64 -0.69
CA ASN A 547 -10.00 42.58 -0.31
C ASN A 547 -9.59 43.48 -1.49
N LYS A 548 -9.55 42.93 -2.71
CA LYS A 548 -9.28 43.70 -3.93
C LYS A 548 -10.39 44.73 -4.19
N LEU A 549 -11.67 44.36 -4.02
CA LEU A 549 -12.79 45.30 -4.06
C LEU A 549 -12.63 46.43 -3.03
N LEU A 550 -12.33 46.11 -1.77
CA LEU A 550 -12.16 47.09 -0.70
C LEU A 550 -11.04 48.09 -1.02
N SER A 551 -9.97 47.65 -1.67
CA SER A 551 -8.88 48.55 -2.11
C SER A 551 -9.35 49.63 -3.11
N TYR A 552 -10.35 49.33 -3.94
CA TYR A 552 -10.93 50.28 -4.89
C TYR A 552 -12.11 51.06 -4.31
N ALA A 553 -12.83 50.51 -3.34
CA ALA A 553 -14.04 51.09 -2.77
C ALA A 553 -13.81 52.00 -1.54
N GLY A 554 -12.83 51.65 -0.70
CA GLY A 554 -12.73 52.12 0.69
C GLY A 554 -12.66 53.64 0.88
N ASN A 555 -12.04 54.38 -0.04
CA ASN A 555 -11.91 55.84 0.05
C ASN A 555 -13.12 56.61 -0.50
N TYR A 556 -13.93 55.96 -1.35
CA TYR A 556 -15.00 56.63 -2.10
C TYR A 556 -16.38 56.43 -1.46
N GLN A 557 -16.55 55.40 -0.64
CA GLN A 557 -17.84 55.06 -0.02
C GLN A 557 -18.41 56.19 0.86
N GLN A 558 -17.56 56.92 1.59
CA GLN A 558 -17.98 58.10 2.38
C GLN A 558 -18.29 59.32 1.49
N GLN A 559 -17.59 59.48 0.36
CA GLN A 559 -17.78 60.59 -0.57
C GLN A 559 -19.03 60.40 -1.44
N LEU A 560 -19.35 59.15 -1.80
CA LEU A 560 -20.58 58.75 -2.47
C LEU A 560 -21.82 59.00 -1.59
N LYS A 561 -21.73 58.76 -0.27
CA LYS A 561 -22.79 59.12 0.67
C LYS A 561 -23.10 60.62 0.69
N LYS A 562 -22.09 61.48 0.50
CA LYS A 562 -22.28 62.95 0.41
C LYS A 562 -22.97 63.42 -0.88
N LEU A 563 -23.00 62.59 -1.92
CA LEU A 563 -23.68 62.86 -3.21
C LEU A 563 -25.16 62.43 -3.21
N ASP A 564 -25.70 62.11 -2.03
CA ASP A 564 -27.05 61.57 -1.82
C ASP A 564 -27.30 60.30 -2.66
N LEU A 565 -26.51 59.26 -2.35
CA LEU A 565 -26.58 57.93 -2.97
C LEU A 565 -27.13 56.86 -2.03
N ALA A 566 -27.78 57.26 -0.93
CA ALA A 566 -28.42 56.35 0.01
C ALA A 566 -29.86 56.02 -0.41
N SER A 567 -30.01 55.30 -1.52
CA SER A 567 -31.23 54.54 -1.80
C SER A 567 -30.83 53.22 -2.46
N GLY A 568 -30.45 52.25 -1.63
CA GLY A 568 -30.04 50.92 -2.07
C GLY A 568 -29.47 50.11 -0.92
N SER A 569 -30.34 49.30 -0.32
CA SER A 569 -30.19 48.43 0.85
C SER A 569 -28.77 47.91 1.15
N PHE A 570 -28.35 48.12 2.40
CA PHE A 570 -27.55 47.15 3.12
C PHE A 570 -28.48 46.01 3.57
N SER A 571 -28.47 44.92 2.82
CA SER A 571 -28.94 43.58 3.23
C SER A 571 -28.09 42.55 2.52
#